data_AF-A0A8S3QA73-F1
#
_entry.id   AF-A0A8S3QA73-F1
#
_cell.length_a   1.000
_cell.length_b   1.000
_cell.length_c   1.000
_cell.angle_alpha   90.00
_cell.angle_beta   90.00
_cell.angle_gamma   90.00
#
_symmetry.space_group_name_H-M   'P 1'
#
loop_
_entity.id
_entity.type
_entity.pdbx_description
1 polymer ?
#
loop_
_entity_poly.entity_id
_entity_poly.type
_entity_poly.pdbx_seq_one_letter_code
_entity_poly.pdbx_strand_id
1 'polypeptide(L)'
;MFPETTTGIQNSNIVIEDRHPTNTSDHTLVTANIPMKIDKTSTQLVKIYTRPNWAKCDTNIYTSTLKQELECESRRKETSVEERIKFLEKSIHKAGKKSKNSRQGLELSKLQNNIIPELDIQNKEITKATPTEIESAIRKLNTGKASDENGIVSEHYIHAIDVITDEITDIINQIFEELDVPQSLKNGILTPVLKKKKDKTIPGNYRGIVVTSIFSKIFETIIKDRLEPELFPSQNTLQRGFTEGASSLFTAFIVSETTMLYKFLKIVLELLTLDAEKSF
;
A
#
# COMPACT_ATOMS: atom_id res chain seq x y z
N MET A 1 -36.14 34.59 33.14
CA MET A 1 -35.02 35.11 32.34
C MET A 1 -33.85 34.20 32.65
N PHE A 2 -33.54 33.34 31.67
CA PHE A 2 -32.46 32.34 31.56
C PHE A 2 -32.03 31.54 32.81
N PRO A 3 -32.28 30.22 32.83
CA PRO A 3 -31.86 29.34 33.91
C PRO A 3 -30.38 28.98 33.79
N GLU A 4 -29.71 28.86 34.93
CA GLU A 4 -28.49 28.07 35.08
C GLU A 4 -28.79 26.63 34.62
N THR A 5 -28.03 26.12 33.65
CA THR A 5 -28.06 24.70 33.30
C THR A 5 -26.65 24.16 33.33
N THR A 6 -26.40 23.42 34.40
CA THR A 6 -25.29 22.49 34.58
C THR A 6 -25.28 21.47 33.45
N THR A 7 -24.22 21.44 32.65
CA THR A 7 -23.82 20.28 31.83
C THR A 7 -22.30 20.18 31.99
N GLY A 8 -21.80 19.44 32.97
CA GLY A 8 -21.85 18.00 32.93
C GLY A 8 -20.79 17.52 31.94
N ILE A 9 -19.53 17.45 32.38
CA ILE A 9 -18.55 16.57 31.76
C ILE A 9 -19.13 15.17 31.95
N GLN A 10 -19.91 14.69 30.97
CA GLN A 10 -20.27 13.29 30.93
C GLN A 10 -19.00 12.54 30.60
N ASN A 11 -18.51 11.82 31.61
CA ASN A 11 -17.56 10.73 31.48
C ASN A 11 -17.85 9.97 30.19
N SER A 12 -16.92 10.04 29.23
CA SER A 12 -16.82 9.01 28.20
C SER A 12 -16.68 7.69 28.94
N ASN A 13 -17.74 6.88 28.97
CA ASN A 13 -17.70 5.53 29.52
C ASN A 13 -16.72 4.72 28.68
N ILE A 14 -15.44 4.79 29.03
CA ILE A 14 -14.44 3.81 28.64
C ILE A 14 -14.84 2.56 29.42
N VAL A 15 -15.55 1.65 28.76
CA VAL A 15 -15.81 0.33 29.34
C VAL A 15 -14.52 -0.47 29.17
N ILE A 16 -13.79 -0.63 30.27
CA ILE A 16 -12.68 -1.56 30.36
C ILE A 16 -13.31 -2.91 30.73
N GLU A 17 -13.50 -3.80 29.75
CA GLU A 17 -13.89 -5.18 30.05
C GLU A 17 -12.65 -5.93 30.56
N ASP A 18 -12.69 -6.31 31.84
CA ASP A 18 -11.62 -7.08 32.46
C ASP A 18 -11.82 -8.58 32.14
N ARG A 19 -10.88 -9.10 31.34
CA ARG A 19 -10.45 -10.51 31.28
C ARG A 19 -11.51 -11.58 30.93
N HIS A 20 -11.50 -12.01 29.67
CA HIS A 20 -11.89 -13.38 29.35
C HIS A 20 -10.85 -14.37 29.94
N PRO A 21 -11.25 -15.44 30.66
CA PRO A 21 -10.36 -16.32 31.41
C PRO A 21 -9.37 -17.14 30.57
N THR A 22 -9.39 -17.01 29.25
CA THR A 22 -8.46 -17.69 28.32
C THR A 22 -7.44 -16.76 27.66
N ASN A 23 -7.42 -15.47 28.02
CA ASN A 23 -6.50 -14.50 27.42
C ASN A 23 -5.12 -14.55 28.11
N THR A 24 -4.09 -15.00 27.39
CA THR A 24 -2.71 -15.15 27.89
C THR A 24 -1.78 -14.02 27.46
N SER A 25 -2.30 -12.83 27.15
CA SER A 25 -1.50 -11.68 26.70
C SER A 25 -1.49 -10.55 27.74
N ASP A 26 -0.30 -10.03 28.06
CA ASP A 26 -0.06 -8.98 29.07
C ASP A 26 -0.44 -7.55 28.62
N HIS A 27 -1.38 -7.40 27.69
CA HIS A 27 -1.77 -6.08 27.17
C HIS A 27 -3.28 -5.87 27.20
N THR A 28 -3.69 -4.80 27.87
CA THR A 28 -5.09 -4.34 27.97
C THR A 28 -5.60 -3.95 26.60
N LEU A 29 -6.58 -4.69 26.05
CA LEU A 29 -7.33 -4.25 24.88
C LEU A 29 -8.25 -3.10 25.30
N VAL A 30 -8.10 -1.93 24.66
CA VAL A 30 -8.99 -0.78 24.83
C VAL A 30 -9.75 -0.58 23.52
N THR A 31 -11.03 -0.94 23.51
CA THR A 31 -11.94 -0.58 22.42
C THR A 31 -12.44 0.84 22.67
N ALA A 32 -12.00 1.81 21.85
CA ALA A 32 -12.46 3.19 21.94
C ALA A 32 -13.33 3.55 20.72
N ASN A 33 -14.62 3.75 20.94
CA ASN A 33 -15.49 4.38 19.95
C ASN A 33 -15.26 5.90 20.02
N ILE A 34 -14.55 6.46 19.03
CA ILE A 34 -14.29 7.90 18.92
C ILE A 34 -15.36 8.54 18.01
N PRO A 35 -16.36 9.27 18.55
CA PRO A 35 -17.26 10.04 17.70
C PRO A 35 -16.54 11.29 17.17
N MET A 36 -16.19 11.30 15.89
CA MET A 36 -15.65 12.49 15.23
C MET A 36 -16.76 13.52 14.99
N LYS A 37 -16.60 14.73 15.54
CA LYS A 37 -17.42 15.90 15.21
C LYS A 37 -16.56 16.88 14.42
N ILE A 38 -16.87 17.07 13.14
CA ILE A 38 -16.17 18.03 12.28
C ILE A 38 -16.74 19.42 12.57
N ASP A 39 -15.93 20.28 13.19
CA ASP A 39 -16.31 21.67 13.43
C ASP A 39 -15.90 22.53 12.23
N LYS A 40 -16.88 23.13 11.54
CA LYS A 40 -16.65 24.05 10.41
C LYS A 40 -16.66 25.49 10.90
N THR A 41 -15.69 25.89 11.71
CA THR A 41 -15.60 27.28 12.17
C THR A 41 -14.16 27.77 12.29
N SER A 42 -13.45 27.88 11.15
CA SER A 42 -12.44 28.94 10.91
C SER A 42 -12.01 28.89 9.44
N THR A 43 -12.82 29.48 8.57
CA THR A 43 -12.44 29.72 7.18
C THR A 43 -11.64 31.02 7.10
N GLN A 44 -10.34 30.96 7.41
CA GLN A 44 -9.40 31.86 6.75
C GLN A 44 -8.88 31.15 5.49
N LEU A 45 -9.31 31.64 4.32
CA LEU A 45 -8.74 31.26 3.04
C LEU A 45 -7.28 31.72 2.97
N VAL A 46 -6.36 30.86 3.35
CA VAL A 46 -4.95 31.05 3.02
C VAL A 46 -4.81 30.84 1.51
N LYS A 47 -4.60 31.92 0.76
CA LYS A 47 -4.23 31.84 -0.66
C LYS A 47 -2.84 31.23 -0.76
N ILE A 48 -2.79 29.96 -1.14
CA ILE A 48 -1.54 29.25 -1.43
C ILE A 48 -1.13 29.59 -2.86
N TYR A 49 0.03 30.24 -3.03
CA TYR A 49 0.64 30.45 -4.33
C TYR A 49 1.50 29.25 -4.71
N THR A 50 1.07 28.49 -5.72
CA THR A 50 1.89 27.40 -6.27
C THR A 50 3.05 27.99 -7.07
N ARG A 51 4.29 27.70 -6.67
CA ARG A 51 5.49 27.96 -7.47
C ARG A 51 5.46 27.12 -8.76
N PRO A 52 5.87 27.67 -9.93
CA PRO A 52 6.13 26.85 -11.10
C PRO A 52 7.30 25.90 -10.85
N ASN A 53 7.17 24.66 -11.27
CA ASN A 53 8.24 23.68 -11.23
C ASN A 53 9.23 23.98 -12.38
N TRP A 54 10.35 24.63 -12.07
CA TRP A 54 11.37 25.05 -13.06
C TRP A 54 11.95 23.91 -13.89
N ALA A 55 11.90 22.67 -13.40
CA ALA A 55 12.39 21.50 -14.14
C ALA A 55 11.49 21.10 -15.33
N LYS A 56 10.27 21.67 -15.42
CA LYS A 56 9.25 21.28 -16.42
C LYS A 56 8.70 22.46 -17.23
N CYS A 57 9.22 23.66 -17.00
CA CYS A 57 8.91 24.85 -17.80
C CYS A 57 10.03 25.10 -18.80
N ASP A 58 9.68 25.25 -20.07
CA ASP A 58 10.62 25.87 -21.01
C ASP A 58 10.83 27.33 -20.58
N THR A 59 12.04 27.60 -20.10
CA THR A 59 12.42 28.89 -19.51
C THR A 59 12.37 30.02 -20.53
N ASN A 60 12.59 29.72 -21.81
CA ASN A 60 12.54 30.70 -22.89
C ASN A 60 11.10 31.07 -23.25
N ILE A 61 10.21 30.07 -23.33
CA ILE A 61 8.77 30.27 -23.59
C ILE A 61 8.10 30.99 -22.41
N TYR A 62 8.44 30.60 -21.18
CA TYR A 62 7.93 31.24 -19.98
C TYR A 62 8.36 32.71 -19.90
N THR A 63 9.65 32.99 -20.04
CA THR A 63 10.21 34.35 -19.97
C THR A 63 9.70 35.25 -21.09
N SER A 64 9.61 34.74 -22.33
CA SER A 64 9.09 35.52 -23.48
C SER A 64 7.60 35.85 -23.34
N THR A 65 6.78 34.88 -22.90
CA THR A 65 5.35 35.09 -22.67
C THR A 65 5.11 36.10 -21.54
N LEU A 66 5.87 36.01 -20.45
CA LEU A 66 5.74 36.92 -19.32
C LEU A 66 6.15 38.35 -19.70
N LYS A 67 7.26 38.52 -20.44
CA LYS A 67 7.69 39.83 -20.97
C LYS A 67 6.62 40.46 -21.86
N GLN A 68 6.04 39.68 -22.78
CA GLN A 68 4.98 40.17 -23.66
C GLN A 68 3.75 40.65 -22.89
N GLU A 69 3.33 39.95 -21.83
CA GLU A 69 2.16 40.36 -21.03
C GLU A 69 2.44 41.59 -20.15
N LEU A 70 3.65 41.72 -19.60
CA LEU A 70 4.05 42.88 -18.78
C LEU A 70 4.30 44.15 -19.62
N GLU A 71 4.77 44.01 -20.86
CA GLU A 71 4.88 45.12 -21.81
C GLU A 71 3.50 45.66 -22.22
N CYS A 72 2.49 44.79 -22.32
CA CYS A 72 1.10 45.22 -22.55
C CYS A 72 0.53 46.00 -21.36
N GLU A 73 0.96 45.70 -20.13
CA GLU A 73 0.48 46.38 -18.92
C GLU A 73 1.16 47.73 -18.70
N SER A 74 2.44 47.86 -19.05
CA SER A 74 3.18 49.14 -18.97
C SER A 74 2.56 50.25 -19.85
N ARG A 75 1.66 49.88 -20.78
CA ARG A 75 0.88 50.82 -21.61
C ARG A 75 -0.43 51.30 -20.95
N ARG A 76 -0.85 50.70 -19.82
CA ARG A 76 -2.06 51.09 -19.06
C ARG A 76 -1.65 52.03 -17.92
N LYS A 77 -1.94 53.32 -18.06
CA LYS A 77 -1.32 54.36 -17.23
C LYS A 77 -1.91 54.57 -15.83
N GLU A 78 -3.06 54.01 -15.46
CA GLU A 78 -3.61 54.19 -14.11
C GLU A 78 -4.35 52.93 -13.66
N THR A 79 -3.76 52.17 -12.73
CA THR A 79 -4.41 51.06 -12.03
C THR A 79 -3.90 50.98 -10.59
N SER A 80 -4.79 50.58 -9.66
CA SER A 80 -4.47 50.41 -8.25
C SER A 80 -3.38 49.36 -8.04
N VAL A 81 -2.57 49.50 -6.98
CA VAL A 81 -1.53 48.52 -6.61
C VAL A 81 -2.11 47.10 -6.53
N GLU A 82 -3.34 46.96 -6.03
CA GLU A 82 -4.02 45.66 -5.90
C GLU A 82 -4.46 45.08 -7.25
N GLU A 83 -4.81 45.93 -8.21
CA GLU A 83 -5.16 45.50 -9.56
C GLU A 83 -3.93 45.06 -10.34
N ARG A 84 -2.80 45.77 -10.13
CA ARG A 84 -1.50 45.40 -10.69
C ARG A 84 -1.00 44.07 -10.11
N ILE A 85 -1.20 43.81 -8.81
CA ILE A 85 -0.89 42.52 -8.19
C ILE A 85 -1.76 41.41 -8.78
N LYS A 86 -3.08 41.62 -8.89
CA LYS A 86 -4.00 40.62 -9.49
C LYS A 86 -3.68 40.33 -10.95
N PHE A 87 -3.27 41.34 -11.71
CA PHE A 87 -2.85 41.14 -13.10
C PHE A 87 -1.55 40.35 -13.17
N LEU A 88 -0.54 40.71 -12.36
CA LEU A 88 0.73 39.99 -12.29
C LEU A 88 0.54 38.51 -11.95
N GLU A 89 -0.33 38.20 -10.97
CA GLU A 89 -0.71 36.83 -10.61
C GLU A 89 -1.32 36.08 -11.81
N LYS A 90 -2.21 36.74 -12.55
CA LYS A 90 -2.87 36.16 -13.73
C LYS A 90 -1.88 35.91 -14.88
N SER A 91 -0.93 36.82 -15.09
CA SER A 91 0.09 36.71 -16.13
C SER A 91 1.11 35.63 -15.83
N ILE A 92 1.55 35.50 -14.57
CA ILE A 92 2.40 34.39 -14.12
C ILE A 92 1.70 33.05 -14.34
N HIS A 93 0.41 32.96 -14.00
CA HIS A 93 -0.37 31.73 -14.19
C HIS A 93 -0.54 31.37 -15.67
N LYS A 94 -0.74 32.38 -16.54
CA LYS A 94 -0.90 32.19 -17.98
C LYS A 94 0.40 31.78 -18.68
N ALA A 95 1.54 32.39 -18.30
CA ALA A 95 2.87 31.98 -18.76
C ALA A 95 3.22 30.55 -18.30
N GLY A 96 2.87 30.21 -17.05
CA GLY A 96 3.03 28.85 -16.51
C GLY A 96 2.14 27.80 -17.18
N LYS A 97 0.98 28.18 -17.72
CA LYS A 97 0.08 27.27 -18.45
C LYS A 97 0.55 27.02 -19.89
N LYS A 98 1.07 28.04 -20.57
CA LYS A 98 1.56 27.94 -21.97
C LYS A 98 2.90 27.22 -22.11
N SER A 99 3.73 27.18 -21.07
CA SER A 99 5.08 26.59 -21.08
C SER A 99 5.12 25.10 -20.71
N LYS A 100 3.97 24.45 -20.50
CA LYS A 100 3.89 23.01 -20.17
C LYS A 100 3.87 22.15 -21.43
N ASN A 101 4.80 21.20 -21.54
CA ASN A 101 4.72 20.09 -22.49
C ASN A 101 3.71 19.03 -21.99
N SER A 102 2.91 18.53 -22.93
CA SER A 102 1.83 17.57 -22.70
C SER A 102 2.34 16.19 -22.25
N ARG A 103 2.26 15.88 -20.95
CA ARG A 103 1.55 14.73 -20.33
C ARG A 103 2.03 14.41 -18.90
N GLN A 104 1.04 13.97 -18.12
CA GLN A 104 1.04 13.34 -16.79
C GLN A 104 1.61 14.13 -15.60
N GLY A 105 0.67 14.56 -14.75
CA GLY A 105 0.91 15.26 -13.50
C GLY A 105 1.39 14.32 -12.39
N LEU A 106 2.21 14.89 -11.50
CA LEU A 106 2.44 14.35 -10.17
C LEU A 106 1.85 15.38 -9.21
N GLU A 107 0.65 15.13 -8.69
CA GLU A 107 0.11 15.84 -7.52
C GLU A 107 0.48 15.04 -6.28
N LEU A 108 1.38 15.59 -5.44
CA LEU A 108 1.83 14.98 -4.19
C LEU A 108 0.83 15.16 -3.02
N SER A 109 -0.37 15.70 -3.26
CA SER A 109 -1.38 15.97 -2.23
C SER A 109 -2.71 15.24 -2.42
N LYS A 110 -2.74 14.19 -3.27
CA LYS A 110 -3.84 13.24 -3.35
C LYS A 110 -3.32 11.82 -3.23
N LEU A 111 -2.71 11.49 -2.10
CA LEU A 111 -2.80 10.12 -1.59
C LEU A 111 -4.21 9.95 -1.02
N GLN A 112 -5.20 10.01 -1.91
CA GLN A 112 -6.55 9.62 -1.56
C GLN A 112 -6.52 8.10 -1.39
N ASN A 113 -7.05 7.63 -0.27
CA ASN A 113 -7.61 6.29 -0.16
C ASN A 113 -8.67 6.15 -1.25
N ASN A 114 -8.26 5.87 -2.48
CA ASN A 114 -9.19 5.32 -3.45
C ASN A 114 -9.70 4.05 -2.80
N ILE A 115 -11.01 4.01 -2.52
CA ILE A 115 -11.70 2.79 -2.16
C ILE A 115 -11.35 1.82 -3.28
N ILE A 116 -10.65 0.73 -2.93
CA ILE A 116 -10.34 -0.33 -3.88
C ILE A 116 -11.71 -0.84 -4.34
N PRO A 117 -12.06 -0.72 -5.62
CA PRO A 117 -13.33 -1.24 -6.10
C PRO A 117 -13.32 -2.75 -5.85
N GLU A 118 -14.38 -3.26 -5.23
CA GLU A 118 -14.58 -4.70 -5.12
C GLU A 118 -14.62 -5.27 -6.54
N LEU A 119 -13.66 -6.13 -6.86
CA LEU A 119 -13.65 -6.83 -8.13
C LEU A 119 -14.80 -7.83 -8.09
N ASP A 120 -15.74 -7.72 -9.02
CA ASP A 120 -16.76 -8.74 -9.22
C ASP A 120 -16.10 -9.95 -9.91
N ILE A 121 -15.65 -10.91 -9.10
CA ILE A 121 -15.01 -12.15 -9.58
C ILE A 121 -16.06 -13.24 -9.83
N GLN A 122 -17.36 -12.92 -9.80
CA GLN A 122 -18.38 -13.93 -10.08
C GLN A 122 -18.26 -14.40 -11.53
N ASN A 123 -18.14 -15.72 -11.70
CA ASN A 123 -18.12 -16.45 -12.98
C ASN A 123 -16.78 -16.46 -13.75
N LYS A 124 -15.63 -16.28 -13.10
CA LYS A 124 -14.36 -16.58 -13.76
C LYS A 124 -14.14 -18.09 -13.85
N GLU A 125 -14.14 -18.62 -15.06
CA GLU A 125 -13.90 -20.04 -15.32
C GLU A 125 -12.44 -20.39 -15.00
N ILE A 126 -12.24 -21.50 -14.27
CA ILE A 126 -10.91 -22.05 -14.01
C ILE A 126 -10.48 -22.86 -15.23
N THR A 127 -9.53 -22.32 -15.98
CA THR A 127 -8.98 -23.00 -17.16
C THR A 127 -7.97 -24.08 -16.75
N LYS A 128 -7.79 -25.10 -17.60
CA LYS A 128 -6.73 -26.11 -17.40
C LYS A 128 -5.33 -25.45 -17.41
N ALA A 129 -4.42 -25.97 -16.60
CA ALA A 129 -2.99 -25.70 -16.65
C ALA A 129 -2.33 -26.37 -17.84
N THR A 130 -1.30 -25.71 -18.38
CA THR A 130 -0.45 -26.24 -19.45
C THR A 130 0.87 -26.76 -18.88
N PRO A 131 1.52 -27.73 -19.54
CA PRO A 131 2.86 -28.20 -19.15
C PRO A 131 3.88 -27.05 -19.03
N THR A 132 3.78 -26.05 -19.90
CA THR A 132 4.64 -24.86 -19.86
C THR A 132 4.46 -24.00 -18.61
N GLU A 133 3.23 -23.88 -18.09
CA GLU A 133 2.97 -23.21 -16.82
C GLU A 133 3.60 -23.99 -15.66
N ILE A 134 3.50 -25.33 -15.68
CA ILE A 134 4.11 -26.21 -14.68
C ILE A 134 5.63 -26.09 -14.70
N GLU A 135 6.26 -26.17 -15.87
CA GLU A 135 7.71 -26.02 -16.00
C GLU A 135 8.19 -24.67 -15.46
N SER A 136 7.48 -23.60 -15.81
CA SER A 136 7.78 -22.26 -15.32
C SER A 136 7.70 -22.19 -13.80
N ALA A 137 6.66 -22.76 -13.20
CA ALA A 137 6.48 -22.81 -11.75
C ALA A 137 7.60 -23.63 -11.06
N ILE A 138 7.99 -24.77 -11.62
CA ILE A 138 9.10 -25.58 -11.11
C ILE A 138 10.42 -24.80 -11.17
N ARG A 139 10.71 -24.11 -12.28
CA ARG A 139 11.93 -23.31 -12.44
C ARG A 139 12.00 -22.11 -11.49
N LYS A 140 10.85 -21.59 -11.03
CA LYS A 140 10.76 -20.51 -10.03
C LYS A 140 11.03 -20.98 -8.60
N LEU A 141 11.12 -22.29 -8.34
CA LEU A 141 11.40 -22.80 -7.00
C LEU A 141 12.76 -22.34 -6.48
N ASN A 142 12.80 -21.90 -5.23
CA ASN A 142 14.04 -21.53 -4.57
C ASN A 142 14.84 -22.79 -4.20
N THR A 143 16.13 -22.79 -4.55
CA THR A 143 17.10 -23.83 -4.18
C THR A 143 17.76 -23.56 -2.82
N GLY A 144 18.40 -24.58 -2.24
CA GLY A 144 19.07 -24.52 -0.94
C GLY A 144 18.12 -24.32 0.23
N LYS A 145 16.86 -24.77 0.10
CA LYS A 145 15.82 -24.68 1.13
C LYS A 145 15.64 -26.01 1.86
N ALA A 146 14.94 -25.96 3.00
CA ALA A 146 14.60 -27.17 3.76
C ALA A 146 13.74 -28.12 2.91
N SER A 147 13.90 -29.42 3.15
CA SER A 147 13.02 -30.44 2.60
C SER A 147 11.62 -30.35 3.17
N ASP A 148 10.66 -30.90 2.44
CA ASP A 148 9.32 -31.16 2.97
C ASP A 148 9.29 -32.37 3.93
N GLU A 149 8.09 -32.76 4.34
CA GLU A 149 7.83 -33.87 5.27
C GLU A 149 8.29 -35.23 4.76
N ASN A 150 8.43 -35.39 3.44
CA ASN A 150 8.89 -36.62 2.80
C ASN A 150 10.39 -36.58 2.48
N GLY A 151 11.10 -35.54 2.91
CA GLY A 151 12.52 -35.36 2.60
C GLY A 151 12.79 -34.83 1.19
N ILE A 152 11.76 -34.37 0.47
CA ILE A 152 11.90 -33.85 -0.90
C ILE A 152 12.27 -32.36 -0.85
N VAL A 153 13.38 -32.01 -1.50
CA VAL A 153 13.80 -30.62 -1.78
C VAL A 153 13.43 -30.16 -3.19
N SER A 154 13.41 -28.85 -3.41
CA SER A 154 13.12 -28.19 -4.70
C SER A 154 13.95 -28.74 -5.86
N GLU A 155 15.21 -29.07 -5.61
CA GLU A 155 16.17 -29.56 -6.60
C GLU A 155 15.72 -30.88 -7.23
N HIS A 156 15.00 -31.74 -6.50
CA HIS A 156 14.46 -32.97 -7.09
C HIS A 156 13.48 -32.66 -8.23
N TYR A 157 12.61 -31.67 -8.05
CA TYR A 157 11.67 -31.24 -9.10
C TYR A 157 12.39 -30.56 -10.25
N ILE A 158 13.33 -29.65 -9.95
CA ILE A 158 14.09 -28.91 -10.96
C ILE A 158 14.89 -29.86 -11.86
N HIS A 159 15.51 -30.90 -11.30
CA HIS A 159 16.32 -31.85 -12.06
C HIS A 159 15.51 -32.97 -12.72
N ALA A 160 14.28 -33.22 -12.28
CA ALA A 160 13.39 -34.21 -12.88
C ALA A 160 12.32 -33.59 -13.80
N ILE A 161 12.39 -32.29 -14.07
CA ILE A 161 11.36 -31.49 -14.75
C ILE A 161 10.89 -32.13 -16.06
N ASP A 162 11.82 -32.61 -16.89
CA ASP A 162 11.49 -33.20 -18.20
C ASP A 162 10.70 -34.52 -18.11
N VAL A 163 10.67 -35.15 -16.93
CA VAL A 163 10.03 -36.44 -16.67
C VAL A 163 8.72 -36.29 -15.92
N ILE A 164 8.58 -35.28 -15.06
CA ILE A 164 7.44 -35.17 -14.12
C ILE A 164 6.41 -34.12 -14.53
N THR A 165 6.71 -33.30 -15.54
CA THR A 165 5.88 -32.14 -15.90
C THR A 165 4.48 -32.56 -16.34
N ASP A 166 4.38 -33.59 -17.18
CA ASP A 166 3.08 -34.05 -17.71
C ASP A 166 2.22 -34.65 -16.59
N GLU A 167 2.80 -35.48 -15.72
CA GLU A 167 2.09 -36.06 -14.57
C GLU A 167 1.61 -34.99 -13.59
N ILE A 168 2.44 -33.98 -13.29
CA ILE A 168 2.03 -32.86 -12.43
C ILE A 168 0.91 -32.05 -13.09
N THR A 169 0.98 -31.86 -14.41
CA THR A 169 -0.06 -31.16 -15.18
C THR A 169 -1.41 -31.86 -15.03
N ASP A 170 -1.43 -33.18 -15.20
CA ASP A 170 -2.65 -33.98 -15.08
C ASP A 170 -3.25 -33.89 -13.66
N ILE A 171 -2.41 -34.01 -12.62
CA ILE A 171 -2.87 -33.92 -11.22
C ILE A 171 -3.46 -32.53 -10.93
N ILE A 172 -2.80 -31.45 -11.36
CA ILE A 172 -3.29 -30.08 -11.13
C ILE A 172 -4.58 -29.82 -11.90
N ASN A 173 -4.69 -30.34 -13.12
CA ASN A 173 -5.92 -30.24 -13.90
C ASN A 173 -7.08 -30.99 -13.25
N GLN A 174 -6.83 -32.17 -12.68
CA GLN A 174 -7.84 -32.88 -11.91
C GLN A 174 -8.31 -32.04 -10.71
N ILE A 175 -7.39 -31.41 -9.98
CA ILE A 175 -7.74 -30.50 -8.86
C ILE A 175 -8.60 -29.33 -9.35
N PHE A 176 -8.27 -28.74 -10.50
CA PHE A 176 -9.05 -27.63 -11.09
C PHE A 176 -10.43 -28.06 -11.59
N GLU A 177 -10.57 -29.27 -12.12
CA GLU A 177 -11.84 -29.83 -12.58
C GLU A 177 -12.76 -30.19 -11.41
N GLU A 178 -12.21 -30.82 -10.37
CA GLU A 178 -12.96 -31.26 -9.19
C GLU A 178 -13.22 -30.12 -8.20
N LEU A 179 -12.47 -29.03 -8.29
CA LEU A 179 -12.47 -27.90 -7.34
C LEU A 179 -12.21 -28.34 -5.89
N ASP A 180 -11.53 -29.47 -5.70
CA ASP A 180 -11.16 -30.00 -4.39
C ASP A 180 -9.64 -30.07 -4.24
N VAL A 181 -9.13 -29.34 -3.23
CA VAL A 181 -7.70 -29.34 -2.92
C VAL A 181 -7.41 -30.45 -1.90
N PRO A 182 -6.59 -31.47 -2.24
CA PRO A 182 -6.31 -32.58 -1.36
C PRO A 182 -5.75 -32.15 0.00
N GLN A 183 -6.11 -32.88 1.05
CA GLN A 183 -5.65 -32.58 2.41
C GLN A 183 -4.11 -32.65 2.54
N SER A 184 -3.45 -33.52 1.78
CA SER A 184 -1.99 -33.60 1.73
C SER A 184 -1.33 -32.28 1.33
N LEU A 185 -1.96 -31.49 0.45
CA LEU A 185 -1.42 -30.20 0.03
C LEU A 185 -1.60 -29.09 1.09
N LYS A 186 -2.49 -29.32 2.06
CA LYS A 186 -2.78 -28.40 3.17
C LYS A 186 -1.91 -28.67 4.40
N ASN A 187 -1.17 -29.79 4.41
CA ASN A 187 -0.31 -30.17 5.51
C ASN A 187 1.09 -29.51 5.40
N GLY A 188 1.76 -29.35 6.53
CA GLY A 188 3.12 -28.85 6.58
C GLY A 188 3.76 -28.98 7.96
N ILE A 189 5.08 -28.90 8.00
CA ILE A 189 5.86 -29.04 9.24
C ILE A 189 5.99 -27.67 9.91
N LEU A 190 5.43 -27.54 11.11
CA LEU A 190 5.62 -26.36 11.95
C LEU A 190 7.02 -26.37 12.59
N THR A 191 7.87 -25.46 12.13
CA THR A 191 9.23 -25.27 12.63
C THR A 191 9.33 -23.96 13.41
N PRO A 192 9.57 -23.98 14.74
CA PRO A 192 9.76 -22.77 15.52
C PRO A 192 11.15 -22.17 15.26
N VAL A 193 11.19 -20.94 14.75
CA VAL A 193 12.43 -20.20 14.47
C VAL A 193 12.59 -19.03 15.44
N LEU A 194 13.68 -19.03 16.19
CA LEU A 194 13.98 -17.96 17.16
C LEU A 194 14.15 -16.61 16.46
N LYS A 195 13.45 -15.57 16.96
CA LYS A 195 13.67 -14.18 16.55
C LYS A 195 15.11 -13.77 16.89
N LYS A 196 15.79 -13.11 15.95
CA LYS A 196 17.20 -12.66 16.13
C LYS A 196 17.34 -11.87 17.44
N LYS A 197 18.40 -12.17 18.20
CA LYS A 197 18.76 -11.49 19.47
C LYS A 197 17.67 -11.54 20.55
N LYS A 198 16.83 -12.58 20.57
CA LYS A 198 15.83 -12.80 21.62
C LYS A 198 16.20 -14.03 22.46
N ASP A 199 15.67 -14.07 23.68
CA ASP A 199 15.88 -15.16 24.63
C ASP A 199 15.19 -16.44 24.15
N LYS A 200 15.93 -17.56 24.18
CA LYS A 200 15.47 -18.90 23.80
C LYS A 200 14.52 -19.54 24.81
N THR A 201 14.52 -19.06 26.05
CA THR A 201 13.68 -19.64 27.11
C THR A 201 12.22 -19.19 27.04
N ILE A 202 11.93 -18.10 26.30
CA ILE A 202 10.61 -17.49 26.21
C ILE A 202 9.90 -17.99 24.93
N PRO A 203 8.80 -18.76 25.02
CA PRO A 203 8.11 -19.30 23.86
C PRO A 203 7.65 -18.24 22.83
N GLY A 204 7.19 -17.07 23.29
CA GLY A 204 6.77 -15.96 22.40
C GLY A 204 7.89 -15.34 21.54
N ASN A 205 9.15 -15.69 21.80
CA ASN A 205 10.29 -15.26 21.00
C ASN A 205 10.50 -16.11 19.74
N TYR A 206 9.74 -17.18 19.54
CA TYR A 206 9.79 -18.00 18.33
C TYR A 206 8.74 -17.53 17.32
N ARG A 207 9.06 -17.69 16.04
CA ARG A 207 8.10 -17.61 14.93
C ARG A 207 7.78 -19.03 14.49
N GLY A 208 6.50 -19.40 14.47
CA GLY A 208 6.08 -20.63 13.80
C GLY A 208 6.22 -20.44 12.29
N ILE A 209 7.11 -21.19 11.65
CA ILE A 209 7.22 -21.23 10.19
C ILE A 209 6.72 -22.60 9.75
N VAL A 210 5.69 -22.65 8.93
CA VAL A 210 5.19 -23.89 8.35
C VAL A 210 5.93 -24.14 7.04
N VAL A 211 6.59 -25.30 6.93
CA VAL A 211 7.19 -25.77 5.68
C VAL A 211 6.18 -26.69 5.01
N THR A 212 5.55 -26.20 3.94
CA THR A 212 4.62 -26.96 3.09
C THR A 212 5.36 -27.84 2.09
N SER A 213 4.63 -28.81 1.52
CA SER A 213 5.15 -29.68 0.46
C SER A 213 5.65 -28.86 -0.74
N ILE A 214 6.66 -29.38 -1.45
CA ILE A 214 7.16 -28.69 -2.66
C ILE A 214 6.08 -28.65 -3.75
N PHE A 215 5.25 -29.70 -3.85
CA PHE A 215 4.11 -29.72 -4.76
C PHE A 215 3.11 -28.59 -4.45
N SER A 216 2.78 -28.36 -3.18
CA SER A 216 1.89 -27.25 -2.77
C SER A 216 2.44 -25.91 -3.26
N LYS A 217 3.76 -25.69 -3.19
CA LYS A 217 4.39 -24.46 -3.68
C LYS A 217 4.28 -24.30 -5.20
N ILE A 218 4.41 -25.39 -5.96
CA ILE A 218 4.22 -25.37 -7.42
C ILE A 218 2.77 -24.97 -7.73
N PHE A 219 1.81 -25.63 -7.09
CA PHE A 219 0.38 -25.34 -7.24
C PHE A 219 0.03 -23.89 -6.87
N GLU A 220 0.49 -23.42 -5.71
CA GLU A 220 0.33 -22.03 -5.26
C GLU A 220 0.97 -21.02 -6.23
N THR A 221 2.13 -21.35 -6.81
CA THR A 221 2.81 -20.49 -7.79
C THR A 221 1.98 -20.33 -9.06
N ILE A 222 1.35 -21.40 -9.55
CA ILE A 222 0.48 -21.35 -10.73
C ILE A 222 -0.75 -20.49 -10.45
N ILE A 223 -1.41 -20.70 -9.30
CA ILE A 223 -2.55 -19.87 -8.90
C ILE A 223 -2.13 -18.40 -8.80
N LYS A 224 -1.00 -18.14 -8.14
CA LYS A 224 -0.45 -16.80 -7.99
C LYS A 224 -0.20 -16.13 -9.34
N ASP A 225 0.51 -16.80 -10.24
CA ASP A 225 0.84 -16.28 -11.58
C ASP A 225 -0.42 -15.97 -12.41
N ARG A 226 -1.52 -16.72 -12.20
CA ARG A 226 -2.82 -16.48 -12.85
C ARG A 226 -3.60 -15.33 -12.23
N LEU A 227 -3.48 -15.11 -10.91
CA LEU A 227 -4.22 -14.08 -10.18
C LEU A 227 -3.53 -12.72 -10.21
N GLU A 228 -2.20 -12.69 -10.21
CA GLU A 228 -1.41 -11.45 -10.14
C GLU A 228 -1.80 -10.41 -11.21
N PRO A 229 -1.93 -10.76 -12.52
CA PRO A 229 -2.32 -9.81 -13.56
C PRO A 229 -3.69 -9.14 -13.34
N GLU A 230 -4.57 -9.80 -12.58
CA GLU A 230 -5.93 -9.33 -12.28
C GLU A 230 -5.96 -8.44 -11.03
N LEU A 231 -5.10 -8.75 -10.05
CA LEU A 231 -5.04 -8.05 -8.77
C LEU A 231 -4.14 -6.82 -8.79
N PHE A 232 -3.05 -6.83 -9.57
CA PHE A 232 -2.12 -5.70 -9.61
C PHE A 232 -2.76 -4.39 -10.09
N PRO A 233 -3.64 -4.35 -11.11
CA PRO A 233 -4.29 -3.11 -11.54
C PRO A 233 -5.18 -2.45 -10.48
N SER A 234 -5.74 -3.23 -9.55
CA SER A 234 -6.60 -2.73 -8.46
C SER A 234 -5.84 -2.47 -7.16
N GLN A 235 -4.57 -2.88 -7.07
CA GLN A 235 -3.75 -2.69 -5.88
C GLN A 235 -3.53 -1.19 -5.58
N ASN A 236 -3.74 -0.80 -4.32
CA ASN A 236 -3.47 0.56 -3.88
C ASN A 236 -1.98 0.92 -4.09
N THR A 237 -1.69 2.10 -4.64
CA THR A 237 -0.32 2.55 -4.92
C THR A 237 0.55 2.73 -3.68
N LEU A 238 -0.06 2.82 -2.50
CA LEU A 238 0.61 2.83 -1.20
C LEU A 238 0.85 1.44 -0.61
N GLN A 239 0.23 0.39 -1.16
CA GLN A 239 0.57 -0.98 -0.80
C GLN A 239 1.98 -1.27 -1.31
N ARG A 240 2.91 -1.46 -0.37
CA ARG A 240 4.32 -1.75 -0.66
C ARG A 240 4.74 -3.14 -0.19
N GLY A 241 4.00 -3.73 0.74
CA GLY A 241 4.29 -5.06 1.25
C GLY A 241 3.92 -6.12 0.22
N PHE A 242 4.85 -7.04 -0.05
CA PHE A 242 4.68 -8.14 -1.01
C PHE A 242 4.37 -7.69 -2.45
N THR A 243 4.71 -6.45 -2.81
CA THR A 243 4.56 -5.92 -4.16
C THR A 243 5.88 -5.99 -4.92
N GLU A 244 5.86 -6.47 -6.16
CA GLU A 244 7.05 -6.53 -7.00
C GLU A 244 7.65 -5.13 -7.22
N GLY A 245 8.98 -5.02 -7.19
CA GLY A 245 9.68 -3.73 -7.33
C GLY A 245 9.51 -2.76 -6.17
N ALA A 246 8.78 -3.12 -5.10
CA ALA A 246 8.64 -2.32 -3.89
C ALA A 246 9.62 -2.76 -2.79
N SER A 247 9.90 -1.85 -1.86
CA SER A 247 10.74 -2.12 -0.70
C SER A 247 10.21 -1.40 0.54
N SER A 248 10.36 -2.03 1.70
CA SER A 248 10.07 -1.41 3.00
C SER A 248 10.88 -0.14 3.24
N LEU A 249 12.05 -0.02 2.60
CA LEU A 249 12.89 1.17 2.67
C LEU A 249 12.19 2.39 2.05
N PHE A 250 11.49 2.22 0.92
CA PHE A 250 10.72 3.31 0.31
C PHE A 250 9.58 3.78 1.21
N THR A 251 8.89 2.85 1.88
CA THR A 251 7.86 3.20 2.87
C THR A 251 8.46 4.01 4.02
N ALA A 252 9.63 3.60 4.53
CA ALA A 252 10.33 4.33 5.58
C ALA A 252 10.77 5.74 5.14
N PHE A 253 11.22 5.89 3.88
CA PHE A 253 11.57 7.19 3.31
C PHE A 253 10.37 8.14 3.26
N ILE A 254 9.20 7.67 2.80
CA ILE A 254 7.98 8.50 2.72
C ILE A 254 7.58 9.01 4.11
N VAL A 255 7.60 8.13 5.12
CA VAL A 255 7.28 8.51 6.51
C VAL A 255 8.32 9.51 7.04
N SER A 256 9.60 9.29 6.76
CA SER A 256 10.68 10.18 7.19
C SER A 256 10.60 11.56 6.57
N GLU A 257 10.37 11.64 5.26
CA GLU A 257 10.21 12.90 4.51
C GLU A 257 8.99 13.68 5.02
N THR A 258 7.86 13.00 5.21
CA THR A 258 6.65 13.59 5.79
C THR A 258 6.93 14.16 7.18
N THR A 259 7.62 13.40 8.03
CA THR A 259 8.00 13.84 9.38
C THR A 259 8.90 15.07 9.33
N MET A 260 9.91 15.09 8.45
CA MET A 260 10.82 16.22 8.29
C MET A 260 10.11 17.48 7.79
N LEU A 261 9.20 17.34 6.83
CA LEU A 261 8.44 18.45 6.26
C LEU A 261 7.53 19.09 7.32
N TYR A 262 6.78 18.29 8.08
CA TYR A 262 5.91 18.81 9.14
C TYR A 262 6.72 19.49 10.26
N LYS A 263 7.89 18.93 10.61
CA LYS A 263 8.83 19.55 11.54
C LYS A 263 9.34 20.91 11.04
N PHE A 264 9.71 21.01 9.76
CA PHE A 264 10.15 22.26 9.13
C PHE A 264 9.05 23.33 9.13
N LEU A 265 7.81 22.92 8.83
CA LEU A 265 6.64 23.81 8.80
C LEU A 265 6.11 24.16 10.20
N LYS A 266 6.60 23.52 11.26
CA LYS A 266 6.12 23.67 12.64
C LYS A 266 4.63 23.36 12.79
N ILE A 267 4.14 22.37 12.04
CA ILE A 267 2.77 21.87 12.12
C ILE A 267 2.77 20.58 12.93
N VAL A 268 1.77 20.40 13.78
CA VAL A 268 1.58 19.15 14.54
C VAL A 268 1.31 18.00 13.57
N LEU A 269 2.10 16.94 13.67
CA LEU A 269 1.89 15.68 12.95
C LEU A 269 1.49 14.61 13.96
N GLU A 270 0.31 14.02 13.76
CA GLU A 270 -0.14 12.84 14.50
C GLU A 270 0.06 11.61 13.62
N LEU A 271 0.77 10.61 14.14
CA LEU A 271 1.04 9.36 13.43
C LEU A 271 0.27 8.22 14.09
N LEU A 272 -0.63 7.59 13.33
CA LEU A 272 -1.33 6.39 13.74
C LEU A 272 -0.65 5.15 13.14
N THR A 273 -0.22 4.22 13.99
CA THR A 273 0.32 2.93 13.58
C THR A 273 -0.69 1.83 13.88
N LEU A 274 -1.02 1.03 12.87
CA LEU A 274 -1.93 -0.11 12.99
C LEU A 274 -1.15 -1.39 12.70
N ASP A 275 -1.42 -2.44 13.47
CA ASP A 275 -0.86 -3.77 13.26
C ASP A 275 -1.95 -4.82 13.47
N ALA A 276 -1.89 -5.89 12.69
CA ALA A 276 -2.87 -6.99 12.77
C ALA A 276 -2.21 -8.18 13.47
N GLU A 277 -2.85 -8.70 14.52
CA GLU A 277 -2.36 -9.91 15.19
C GLU A 277 -2.69 -11.15 14.34
N LYS A 278 -1.69 -12.03 14.12
CA LYS A 278 -1.85 -13.29 13.38
C LYS A 278 -2.49 -13.10 11.99
N SER A 279 -1.92 -12.20 11.21
CA SER A 279 -2.39 -11.87 9.85
C SER A 279 -2.18 -12.98 8.80
N PHE A 280 -1.68 -14.14 9.20
CA PHE A 280 -1.45 -15.34 8.39
C PHE A 280 -1.92 -16.57 9.15
#